data_AF-A0A2V8JVS2-F1
#
_entry.id   AF-A0A2V8JVS2-F1
#
_cell.length_a   1.000
_cell.length_b   1.000
_cell.length_c   1.000
_cell.angle_alpha   90.00
_cell.angle_beta   90.00
_cell.angle_gamma   90.00
#
_symmetry.space_group_name_H-M   'P 1'
#
loop_
_entity.id
_entity.type
_entity.pdbx_description
1 polymer ?
#
loop_
_entity_poly.entity_id
_entity_poly.type
_entity_poly.pdbx_seq_one_letter_code
_entity_poly.pdbx_strand_id
1 'polypeptide(L)'
;MAEAITISFAPTPMAERLLTLPWPAKTALRTMLTGGDTLHGYPRTGLPFQLVNNYGPTECTVVATSCPVFANGSTDRLPPIGRPILNTQVYILDEAGKQVPVGRTGELHIGGAGLGRGYRNRPELTGERFVANPFDGSSRLFKTGDLARMLPDGQIAFMGRGDEQVKVRGFRVEPNEVAAALDKRLIGYVVAALRSKTTPAELREFLGKRLPDFMVPAAFVKLETLPLTAHGKVDRAALPAPDDTNVLRDAIFTAPHTNVERRVAGILARLLEVERVDVEDNFISLGGHSLLGAQLVARLRDAFGIDVALRVVFDAQTVAALSSEVERLLSAKSAENGGNPG
;
A
#
# COMPACT_ATOMS: atom_id res chain seq x y z
N MET A 1 -8.42 -35.01 1.98
CA MET A 1 -8.93 -33.92 2.83
C MET A 1 -8.27 -32.65 2.34
N ALA A 2 -9.03 -31.64 1.92
CA ALA A 2 -8.42 -30.36 1.53
C ALA A 2 -7.79 -29.71 2.78
N GLU A 3 -6.56 -29.22 2.67
CA GLU A 3 -5.89 -28.53 3.77
C GLU A 3 -6.69 -27.27 4.14
N ALA A 4 -7.14 -27.19 5.39
CA ALA A 4 -7.93 -26.08 5.88
C ALA A 4 -7.01 -25.02 6.53
N ILE A 5 -7.06 -23.78 6.04
CA ILE A 5 -6.25 -22.68 6.57
C ILE A 5 -6.79 -22.26 7.94
N THR A 6 -6.00 -22.46 8.99
CA THR A 6 -6.37 -22.09 10.36
C THR A 6 -5.76 -20.76 10.81
N ILE A 7 -4.60 -20.38 10.29
CA ILE A 7 -3.95 -19.09 10.53
C ILE A 7 -3.57 -18.50 9.17
N SER A 8 -3.83 -17.21 9.00
CA SER A 8 -3.39 -16.47 7.81
C SER A 8 -2.83 -15.11 8.19
N PHE A 9 -1.89 -14.61 7.40
CA PHE A 9 -1.45 -13.22 7.44
C PHE A 9 -1.96 -12.48 6.20
N ALA A 10 -2.51 -11.29 6.41
CA ALA A 10 -2.92 -10.38 5.34
C ALA A 10 -2.33 -8.99 5.60
N PRO A 11 -1.72 -8.31 4.60
CA PRO A 11 -1.37 -6.90 4.75
C PRO A 11 -2.62 -6.08 5.13
N THR A 12 -2.46 -5.08 5.98
CA THR A 12 -3.60 -4.35 6.57
C THR A 12 -4.66 -3.88 5.57
N PRO A 13 -4.33 -3.30 4.40
CA PRO A 13 -5.35 -2.91 3.42
C PRO A 13 -6.19 -4.08 2.89
N MET A 14 -5.59 -5.27 2.79
CA MET A 14 -6.30 -6.49 2.40
C MET A 14 -7.13 -7.04 3.57
N ALA A 15 -6.56 -7.06 4.78
CA ALA A 15 -7.27 -7.50 5.98
C ALA A 15 -8.55 -6.66 6.19
N GLU A 16 -8.48 -5.34 6.12
CA GLU A 16 -9.64 -4.44 6.25
C GLU A 16 -10.78 -4.80 5.30
N ARG A 17 -10.46 -5.18 4.06
CA ARG A 17 -11.46 -5.61 3.07
C ARG A 17 -12.02 -6.99 3.37
N LEU A 18 -11.18 -7.92 3.84
CA LEU A 18 -11.66 -9.24 4.26
C LEU A 18 -12.60 -9.13 5.46
N LEU A 19 -12.40 -8.16 6.36
CA LEU A 19 -13.28 -7.94 7.52
C LEU A 19 -14.69 -7.46 7.10
N THR A 20 -14.83 -6.81 5.95
CA THR A 20 -16.15 -6.35 5.44
C THR A 20 -16.94 -7.45 4.75
N LEU A 21 -16.32 -8.59 4.40
CA LEU A 21 -17.00 -9.67 3.68
C LEU A 21 -17.95 -10.45 4.60
N PRO A 22 -19.01 -11.07 4.02
CA PRO A 22 -19.82 -12.05 4.73
C PRO A 22 -18.97 -13.32 4.93
N TRP A 23 -18.63 -13.61 6.19
CA TRP A 23 -17.94 -14.84 6.56
C TRP A 23 -18.93 -15.96 6.86
N PRO A 24 -18.68 -17.19 6.37
CA PRO A 24 -19.50 -18.33 6.75
C PRO A 24 -19.36 -18.60 8.25
N ALA A 25 -20.46 -18.99 8.89
CA ALA A 25 -20.48 -19.34 10.30
C ALA A 25 -19.52 -20.50 10.64
N LYS A 26 -19.29 -21.40 9.67
CA LYS A 26 -18.32 -22.49 9.76
C LYS A 26 -17.11 -22.17 8.88
N THR A 27 -16.02 -21.74 9.51
CA THR A 27 -14.69 -21.60 8.89
C THR A 27 -13.64 -22.28 9.77
N ALA A 28 -12.58 -22.80 9.16
CA ALA A 28 -11.43 -23.34 9.90
C ALA A 28 -10.47 -22.23 10.36
N LEU A 29 -10.58 -21.02 9.79
CA LEU A 29 -9.76 -19.88 10.17
C LEU A 29 -10.05 -19.49 11.62
N ARG A 30 -9.03 -19.55 12.47
CA ARG A 30 -9.09 -19.13 13.88
C ARG A 30 -8.44 -17.77 14.12
N THR A 31 -7.43 -17.42 13.32
CA THR A 31 -6.63 -16.22 13.52
C THR A 31 -6.24 -15.58 12.20
N MET A 32 -6.52 -14.28 12.07
CA MET A 32 -6.02 -13.44 11.00
C MET A 32 -5.01 -12.46 11.59
N LEU A 33 -3.75 -12.62 11.20
CA LEU A 33 -2.69 -11.67 11.49
C LEU A 33 -2.74 -10.55 10.45
N THR A 34 -2.60 -9.31 10.90
CA THR A 34 -2.47 -8.15 10.02
C THR A 34 -1.28 -7.29 10.44
N GLY A 35 -0.74 -6.52 9.51
CA GLY A 35 0.36 -5.59 9.75
C GLY A 35 0.86 -4.94 8.46
N GLY A 36 1.88 -4.11 8.60
CA GLY A 36 2.52 -3.43 7.46
C GLY A 36 1.92 -2.06 7.13
N ASP A 37 0.67 -1.77 7.50
CA ASP A 37 0.02 -0.46 7.36
C ASP A 37 -0.84 -0.12 8.59
N THR A 38 -1.28 1.13 8.70
CA THR A 38 -2.21 1.58 9.75
C THR A 38 -3.54 0.82 9.62
N LEU A 39 -4.01 0.25 10.72
CA LEU A 39 -5.35 -0.34 10.81
C LEU A 39 -6.34 0.77 11.18
N HIS A 40 -7.32 1.04 10.33
CA HIS A 40 -8.21 2.20 10.41
C HIS A 40 -9.49 1.94 11.20
N GLY A 41 -9.77 0.69 11.55
CA GLY A 41 -11.02 0.34 12.23
C GLY A 41 -10.95 -0.97 13.00
N TYR A 42 -11.86 -1.10 13.98
CA TYR A 42 -12.06 -2.32 14.72
C TYR A 42 -12.89 -3.33 13.91
N PRO A 43 -12.69 -4.64 14.11
CA PRO A 43 -13.56 -5.64 13.51
C PRO A 43 -15.00 -5.50 14.00
N ARG A 44 -15.96 -5.91 13.16
CA ARG A 44 -17.36 -6.06 13.57
C ARG A 44 -17.52 -7.21 14.57
N THR A 45 -18.58 -7.15 15.37
CA THR A 45 -18.96 -8.27 16.25
C THR A 45 -19.33 -9.50 15.41
N GLY A 46 -19.09 -10.70 15.96
CA GLY A 46 -19.48 -11.97 15.33
C GLY A 46 -18.59 -12.47 14.20
N LEU A 47 -17.37 -11.92 14.02
CA LEU A 47 -16.38 -12.57 13.17
C LEU A 47 -15.97 -13.94 13.75
N PRO A 48 -15.84 -14.99 12.92
CA PRO A 48 -15.56 -16.34 13.40
C PRO A 48 -14.07 -16.59 13.70
N PHE A 49 -13.23 -15.55 13.68
CA PHE A 49 -11.79 -15.62 13.95
C PHE A 49 -11.32 -14.38 14.71
N GLN A 50 -10.18 -14.52 15.39
CA GLN A 50 -9.50 -13.41 16.07
C GLN A 50 -8.66 -12.61 15.07
N LEU A 51 -8.87 -11.29 14.99
CA LEU A 51 -7.95 -10.38 14.33
C LEU A 51 -6.80 -10.03 15.29
N VAL A 52 -5.57 -10.06 14.82
CA VAL A 52 -4.37 -9.68 15.59
C VAL A 52 -3.57 -8.67 14.79
N ASN A 53 -3.43 -7.46 15.34
CA ASN A 53 -2.65 -6.39 14.72
C ASN A 53 -1.19 -6.52 15.14
N ASN A 54 -0.28 -6.45 14.16
CA ASN A 54 1.15 -6.58 14.34
C ASN A 54 1.84 -5.37 13.75
N TYR A 55 2.88 -4.91 14.44
CA TYR A 55 3.73 -3.84 13.99
C TYR A 55 5.19 -4.25 14.17
N GLY A 56 6.00 -3.92 13.18
CA GLY A 56 7.45 -4.08 13.24
C GLY A 56 8.09 -3.59 11.95
N PRO A 57 9.17 -2.80 12.04
CA PRO A 57 10.01 -2.52 10.88
C PRO A 57 10.86 -3.75 10.53
N THR A 58 11.33 -3.82 9.29
CA THR A 58 12.22 -4.89 8.79
C THR A 58 13.47 -5.05 9.66
N GLU A 59 14.00 -3.94 10.16
CA GLU A 59 15.18 -3.83 11.00
C GLU A 59 15.01 -4.45 12.39
N CYS A 60 13.79 -4.81 12.78
CA CYS A 60 13.44 -5.44 14.05
C CYS A 60 12.84 -6.84 13.87
N THR A 61 13.09 -7.49 12.72
CA THR A 61 12.67 -8.87 12.42
C THR A 61 11.15 -9.05 12.42
N VAL A 62 10.50 -8.44 11.42
CA VAL A 62 9.08 -8.60 11.07
C VAL A 62 8.10 -8.01 12.08
N VAL A 63 8.08 -8.46 13.33
CA VAL A 63 7.14 -8.02 14.37
C VAL A 63 7.88 -7.64 15.64
N ALA A 64 7.64 -6.43 16.12
CA ALA A 64 8.12 -5.92 17.39
C ALA A 64 7.00 -5.85 18.44
N THR A 65 5.78 -5.52 18.02
CA THR A 65 4.61 -5.43 18.90
C THR A 65 3.40 -6.12 18.29
N SER A 66 2.53 -6.64 19.15
CA SER A 66 1.33 -7.38 18.73
C SER A 66 0.18 -7.20 19.72
N CYS A 67 -1.06 -7.18 19.23
CA CYS A 67 -2.25 -7.32 20.08
C CYS A 67 -3.43 -7.98 19.36
N PRO A 68 -4.27 -8.73 20.08
CA PRO A 68 -5.61 -9.05 19.60
C PRO A 68 -6.46 -7.78 19.49
N VAL A 69 -7.17 -7.64 18.38
CA VAL A 69 -8.10 -6.53 18.15
C VAL A 69 -9.52 -7.07 18.29
N PHE A 70 -10.24 -6.55 19.27
CA PHE A 70 -11.63 -6.92 19.54
C PHE A 70 -12.59 -5.87 18.99
N ALA A 71 -13.83 -6.28 18.71
CA ALA A 71 -14.87 -5.34 18.36
C ALA A 71 -15.07 -4.35 19.52
N ASN A 72 -14.87 -3.06 19.25
CA ASN A 72 -14.87 -2.03 20.29
C ASN A 72 -15.97 -0.98 20.10
N GLY A 73 -16.71 -1.00 18.98
CA GLY A 73 -17.76 0.00 18.69
C GLY A 73 -17.30 1.45 18.57
N SER A 74 -16.05 1.75 18.93
CA SER A 74 -15.43 3.07 18.89
C SER A 74 -15.00 3.41 17.48
N THR A 75 -15.44 4.57 17.01
CA THR A 75 -15.00 5.21 15.75
C THR A 75 -13.90 6.25 15.98
N ASP A 76 -13.68 6.67 17.23
CA ASP A 76 -12.89 7.86 17.55
C ASP A 76 -11.40 7.56 17.77
N ARG A 77 -11.02 6.28 17.80
CA ARG A 77 -9.65 5.84 18.05
C ARG A 77 -9.27 4.70 17.13
N LEU A 78 -8.09 4.79 16.54
CA LEU A 78 -7.51 3.69 15.79
C LEU A 78 -7.11 2.54 16.73
N PRO A 79 -7.21 1.27 16.28
CA PRO A 79 -6.64 0.14 17.00
C PRO A 79 -5.15 0.35 17.34
N PRO A 80 -4.71 -0.04 18.55
CA PRO A 80 -3.30 0.07 18.93
C PRO A 80 -2.44 -0.90 18.13
N ILE A 81 -1.12 -0.68 18.15
CA ILE A 81 -0.12 -1.63 17.64
C ILE A 81 0.30 -2.65 18.71
N GLY A 82 -0.32 -2.60 19.88
CA GLY A 82 -0.22 -3.62 20.92
C GLY A 82 0.94 -3.42 21.89
N ARG A 83 1.48 -4.53 22.39
CA ARG A 83 2.58 -4.56 23.36
C ARG A 83 3.80 -5.24 22.76
N PRO A 84 5.02 -5.00 23.28
CA PRO A 84 6.23 -5.70 22.83
C PRO A 84 6.05 -7.21 22.90
N ILE A 85 6.51 -7.91 21.86
CA ILE A 85 6.60 -9.38 21.90
C ILE A 85 7.74 -9.83 22.83
N LEU A 86 7.84 -11.13 23.08
CA LEU A 86 8.92 -11.69 23.90
C LEU A 86 10.29 -11.28 23.38
N ASN A 87 11.21 -10.98 24.30
CA ASN A 87 12.60 -10.56 24.02
C ASN A 87 12.72 -9.24 23.22
N THR A 88 11.65 -8.45 23.13
CA THR A 88 11.63 -7.12 22.52
C THR A 88 11.38 -6.07 23.58
N GLN A 89 12.10 -4.95 23.47
CA GLN A 89 11.93 -3.77 24.32
C GLN A 89 11.45 -2.62 23.43
N VAL A 90 10.53 -1.80 23.94
CA VAL A 90 10.06 -0.61 23.23
C VAL A 90 10.15 0.59 24.16
N TYR A 91 10.70 1.67 23.65
CA TYR A 91 10.83 2.94 24.32
C TYR A 91 10.16 4.03 23.49
N ILE A 92 9.53 4.99 24.14
CA ILE A 92 8.97 6.18 23.49
C ILE A 92 9.77 7.37 24.00
N LEU A 93 10.60 7.94 23.13
CA LEU A 93 11.62 8.91 23.52
C LEU A 93 11.31 10.32 22.98
N ASP A 94 11.73 11.34 23.70
CA ASP A 94 11.81 12.70 23.18
C ASP A 94 13.09 12.92 22.35
N GLU A 95 13.24 14.13 21.79
CA GLU A 95 14.40 14.52 20.97
C GLU A 95 15.73 14.47 21.75
N ALA A 96 15.68 14.55 23.08
CA ALA A 96 16.84 14.44 23.96
C ALA A 96 17.16 12.99 24.34
N GLY A 97 16.43 12.01 23.79
CA GLY A 97 16.58 10.59 24.08
C GLY A 97 16.03 10.16 25.44
N LYS A 98 15.18 10.98 26.08
CA LYS A 98 14.58 10.68 27.38
C LYS A 98 13.21 10.02 27.19
N GLN A 99 12.89 9.07 28.07
CA GLN A 99 11.59 8.42 28.09
C GLN A 99 10.47 9.43 28.36
N VAL A 100 9.48 9.50 27.48
CA VAL A 100 8.31 10.35 27.69
C VAL A 100 7.29 9.69 28.65
N PRO A 101 6.51 10.49 29.42
CA PRO A 101 5.44 9.97 30.25
C PRO A 101 4.35 9.22 29.46
N VAL A 102 3.61 8.32 30.11
CA VAL A 102 2.44 7.65 29.54
C VAL A 102 1.45 8.68 28.98
N GLY A 103 0.93 8.44 27.77
CA GLY A 103 0.01 9.31 27.06
C GLY A 103 0.68 10.41 26.21
N ARG A 104 1.97 10.72 26.43
CA ARG A 104 2.73 11.66 25.59
C ARG A 104 3.23 10.98 24.33
N THR A 105 3.20 11.72 23.22
CA THR A 105 3.79 11.28 21.95
C THR A 105 5.31 11.50 21.97
N GLY A 106 6.06 10.55 21.44
CA GLY A 106 7.49 10.63 21.16
C GLY A 106 7.89 9.67 20.03
N GLU A 107 9.17 9.60 19.72
CA GLU A 107 9.71 8.67 18.72
C GLU A 107 9.82 7.26 19.31
N LEU A 108 9.27 6.28 18.60
CA LEU A 108 9.32 4.88 18.96
C LEU A 108 10.71 4.30 18.66
N HIS A 109 11.34 3.73 19.68
CA HIS A 109 12.62 3.05 19.59
C HIS A 109 12.46 1.59 20.02
N ILE A 110 13.13 0.68 19.31
CA ILE A 110 13.00 -0.76 19.54
C ILE A 110 14.35 -1.33 19.95
N GLY A 111 14.39 -2.15 20.99
CA GLY A 111 15.56 -2.89 21.44
C GLY A 111 15.28 -4.38 21.58
N GLY A 112 16.30 -5.13 21.98
CA GLY A 112 16.20 -6.56 22.28
C GLY A 112 16.70 -7.48 21.17
N ALA A 113 16.36 -8.76 21.28
CA ALA A 113 16.95 -9.83 20.46
C ALA A 113 16.54 -9.79 18.98
N GLY A 114 15.41 -9.12 18.66
CA GLY A 114 14.90 -8.99 17.30
C GLY A 114 15.65 -7.98 16.42
N LEU A 115 16.63 -7.26 16.97
CA LEU A 115 17.37 -6.26 16.19
C LEU A 115 18.22 -6.87 15.08
N GLY A 116 18.10 -6.30 13.88
CA GLY A 116 19.00 -6.55 12.77
C GLY A 116 20.45 -6.20 13.12
N ARG A 117 21.38 -6.81 12.40
CA ARG A 117 22.81 -6.49 12.56
C ARG A 117 23.12 -5.05 12.14
N GLY A 118 22.44 -4.58 11.08
CA GLY A 118 22.64 -3.27 10.46
C GLY A 118 22.32 -3.34 8.97
N TYR A 119 22.62 -2.25 8.25
CA TYR A 119 22.47 -2.18 6.81
C TYR A 119 23.72 -2.70 6.10
N ARG A 120 23.53 -3.59 5.11
CA ARG A 120 24.65 -4.21 4.39
C ARG A 120 25.48 -3.16 3.66
N ASN A 121 26.79 -3.14 3.92
CA ASN A 121 27.76 -2.20 3.33
C ASN A 121 27.42 -0.72 3.56
N ARG A 122 26.70 -0.40 4.65
CA ARG A 122 26.31 0.98 5.01
C ARG A 122 26.55 1.23 6.51
N PRO A 123 27.82 1.29 6.96
CA PRO A 123 28.15 1.45 8.38
C PRO A 123 27.68 2.79 8.94
N GLU A 124 27.73 3.87 8.16
CA GLU A 124 27.26 5.20 8.57
C GLU A 124 25.76 5.20 8.88
N LEU A 125 24.94 4.74 7.94
CA LEU A 125 23.49 4.58 8.14
C LEU A 125 23.17 3.61 9.29
N THR A 126 23.99 2.57 9.46
CA THR A 126 23.84 1.65 10.60
C THR A 126 24.07 2.37 11.93
N GLY A 127 25.13 3.17 12.04
CA GLY A 127 25.40 3.95 13.25
C GLY A 127 24.35 5.03 13.52
N GLU A 128 23.78 5.62 12.47
CA GLU A 128 22.69 6.61 12.58
C GLU A 128 21.40 5.99 13.13
N ARG A 129 21.02 4.79 12.65
CA ARG A 129 19.74 4.16 12.98
C ARG A 129 19.82 3.15 14.13
N PHE A 130 20.95 2.49 14.36
CA PHE A 130 21.16 1.54 15.45
C PHE A 130 22.06 2.17 16.52
N VAL A 131 21.45 2.96 17.39
CA VAL A 131 22.14 3.77 18.40
C VAL A 131 22.36 3.01 19.71
N ALA A 132 23.26 3.51 20.56
CA ALA A 132 23.43 2.98 21.90
C ALA A 132 22.14 3.16 22.73
N ASN A 133 21.78 2.16 23.53
CA ASN A 133 20.65 2.25 24.44
C ASN A 133 21.00 3.18 25.62
N PRO A 134 20.32 4.34 25.80
CA PRO A 134 20.64 5.28 26.86
C PRO A 134 20.31 4.77 28.27
N PHE A 135 19.55 3.68 28.40
CA PHE A 135 19.11 3.15 29.69
C PHE A 135 20.06 2.10 30.29
N ASP A 136 20.84 1.42 29.47
CA ASP A 136 21.80 0.39 29.93
C ASP A 136 23.22 0.57 29.37
N GLY A 137 23.42 1.46 28.40
CA GLY A 137 24.71 1.79 27.78
C GLY A 137 25.40 0.65 27.03
N SER A 138 24.83 -0.55 27.00
CA SER A 138 25.49 -1.78 26.52
C SER A 138 24.72 -2.45 25.39
N SER A 139 23.40 -2.28 25.34
CA SER A 139 22.58 -2.74 24.23
C SER A 139 22.38 -1.64 23.19
N ARG A 140 21.74 -1.99 22.07
CA ARG A 140 21.41 -1.06 20.98
C ARG A 140 19.90 -0.86 20.90
N LEU A 141 19.50 0.30 20.41
CA LEU A 141 18.14 0.60 19.98
C LEU A 141 18.11 0.93 18.49
N PHE A 142 17.06 0.50 17.81
CA PHE A 142 16.74 0.93 16.46
C PHE A 142 15.80 2.14 16.51
N LYS A 143 16.20 3.24 15.86
CA LYS A 143 15.42 4.45 15.65
C LYS A 143 14.45 4.26 14.50
N THR A 144 13.15 4.12 14.81
CA THR A 144 12.17 3.76 13.79
C THR A 144 11.78 4.92 12.88
N GLY A 145 11.87 6.17 13.35
CA GLY A 145 11.23 7.32 12.71
C GLY A 145 9.71 7.36 12.86
N ASP A 146 9.10 6.43 13.61
CA ASP A 146 7.67 6.40 13.89
C ASP A 146 7.35 7.17 15.18
N LEU A 147 6.26 7.92 15.16
CA LEU A 147 5.71 8.58 16.35
C LEU A 147 4.66 7.67 17.00
N ALA A 148 4.76 7.50 18.31
CA ALA A 148 3.82 6.71 19.07
C ALA A 148 3.63 7.25 20.49
N ARG A 149 2.61 6.75 21.19
CA ARG A 149 2.40 7.00 22.61
C ARG A 149 2.04 5.72 23.34
N MET A 150 2.53 5.58 24.56
CA MET A 150 2.10 4.51 25.47
C MET A 150 0.73 4.86 26.04
N LEU A 151 -0.20 3.92 26.01
CA LEU A 151 -1.54 4.03 26.62
C LEU A 151 -1.49 3.61 28.09
N PRO A 152 -2.46 4.02 28.93
CA PRO A 152 -2.50 3.64 30.35
C PRO A 152 -2.54 2.14 30.62
N ASP A 153 -3.08 1.36 29.68
CA ASP A 153 -3.11 -0.10 29.74
C ASP A 153 -1.81 -0.76 29.23
N GLY A 154 -0.78 0.04 28.92
CA GLY A 154 0.51 -0.41 28.41
C GLY A 154 0.50 -0.84 26.94
N GLN A 155 -0.62 -0.66 26.21
CA GLN A 155 -0.61 -0.79 24.75
C GLN A 155 0.00 0.45 24.11
N ILE A 156 0.44 0.34 22.86
CA ILE A 156 1.06 1.43 22.13
C ILE A 156 0.12 1.90 21.03
N ALA A 157 -0.16 3.20 20.99
CA ALA A 157 -0.89 3.83 19.90
C ALA A 157 0.09 4.44 18.90
N PHE A 158 -0.05 4.08 17.63
CA PHE A 158 0.71 4.65 16.52
C PHE A 158 0.13 6.01 16.12
N MET A 159 0.99 7.03 15.99
CA MET A 159 0.60 8.41 15.71
C MET A 159 1.02 8.88 14.32
N GLY A 160 1.80 8.09 13.58
CA GLY A 160 2.29 8.42 12.25
C GLY A 160 3.81 8.35 12.15
N ARG A 161 4.35 8.96 11.09
CA ARG A 161 5.80 9.12 10.87
C ARG A 161 6.25 10.47 11.38
N GLY A 162 7.42 10.51 12.01
CA GLY A 162 8.12 11.75 12.35
C GLY A 162 9.02 12.24 11.23
N ASP A 163 9.29 11.39 10.24
CA ASP A 163 10.05 11.74 9.04
C ASP A 163 9.21 11.60 7.76
N GLU A 164 9.89 11.64 6.63
CA GLU A 164 9.29 11.76 5.29
C GLU A 164 8.84 10.43 4.67
N GLN A 165 9.13 9.30 5.30
CA GLN A 165 8.82 7.99 4.74
C GLN A 165 7.32 7.71 4.72
N VAL A 166 6.84 6.95 3.74
CA VAL A 166 5.44 6.61 3.57
C VAL A 166 5.23 5.10 3.36
N LYS A 167 4.04 4.63 3.72
CA LYS A 167 3.58 3.26 3.42
C LYS A 167 2.56 3.33 2.29
N VAL A 168 2.88 2.71 1.16
CA VAL A 168 2.01 2.63 -0.01
C VAL A 168 1.61 1.17 -0.18
N ARG A 169 0.33 0.86 0.06
CA ARG A 169 -0.22 -0.49 -0.12
C ARG A 169 0.53 -1.56 0.71
N GLY A 170 1.02 -1.18 1.90
CA GLY A 170 1.84 -2.04 2.77
C GLY A 170 3.33 -2.10 2.42
N PHE A 171 3.79 -1.42 1.36
CA PHE A 171 5.20 -1.29 1.01
C PHE A 171 5.78 -0.01 1.58
N ARG A 172 6.99 -0.13 2.13
CA ARG A 172 7.77 0.98 2.68
C ARG A 172 8.48 1.71 1.54
N VAL A 173 8.15 2.99 1.35
CA VAL A 173 8.72 3.83 0.28
C VAL A 173 9.35 5.08 0.90
N GLU A 174 10.55 5.42 0.44
CA GLU A 174 11.24 6.67 0.77
C GLU A 174 11.01 7.66 -0.38
N PRO A 175 10.17 8.71 -0.21
CA PRO A 175 9.84 9.67 -1.27
C PRO A 175 11.05 10.34 -1.93
N ASN A 176 12.19 10.42 -1.23
CA ASN A 176 13.43 11.04 -1.69
C ASN A 176 13.98 10.46 -3.00
N GLU A 177 13.53 9.28 -3.42
CA GLU A 177 14.03 8.65 -4.64
C GLU A 177 13.20 8.99 -5.90
N VAL A 178 11.88 9.28 -5.84
CA VAL A 178 11.06 9.37 -7.07
C VAL A 178 9.74 10.19 -7.02
N ALA A 179 9.08 10.40 -5.87
CA ALA A 179 7.70 10.90 -5.84
C ALA A 179 7.21 11.32 -4.44
N ALA A 180 6.18 12.15 -4.35
CA ALA A 180 5.43 12.34 -3.10
C ALA A 180 4.21 11.40 -3.08
N ALA A 181 3.82 10.90 -1.92
CA ALA A 181 2.61 10.09 -1.79
C ALA A 181 1.40 10.98 -1.46
N LEU A 182 0.38 10.96 -2.32
CA LEU A 182 -0.95 11.53 -2.09
C LEU A 182 -2.00 10.42 -2.21
N ASP A 183 -2.96 10.36 -1.29
CA ASP A 183 -4.04 9.36 -1.28
C ASP A 183 -3.59 7.91 -1.49
N LYS A 184 -2.50 7.48 -0.82
CA LYS A 184 -1.92 6.12 -0.95
C LYS A 184 -1.47 5.78 -2.39
N ARG A 185 -1.20 6.79 -3.22
CA ARG A 185 -0.65 6.70 -4.58
C ARG A 185 0.66 7.49 -4.64
N LEU A 186 1.63 7.04 -5.42
CA LEU A 186 2.82 7.83 -5.72
C LEU A 186 2.52 8.80 -6.87
N ILE A 187 2.77 10.08 -6.63
CA ILE A 187 2.66 11.16 -7.61
C ILE A 187 4.06 11.69 -7.90
N GLY A 188 4.47 11.58 -9.17
CA GLY A 188 5.72 12.14 -9.64
C GLY A 188 5.55 13.62 -9.94
N TYR A 189 6.36 14.49 -9.35
CA TYR A 189 6.38 15.90 -9.69
C TYR A 189 7.55 16.18 -10.62
N VAL A 190 7.25 16.67 -11.83
CA VAL A 190 8.25 16.87 -12.87
C VAL A 190 8.35 18.36 -13.17
N VAL A 191 9.51 18.95 -12.92
CA VAL A 191 9.82 20.27 -13.43
C VAL A 191 10.15 20.11 -14.90
N ALA A 192 9.23 20.57 -15.75
CA ALA A 192 9.48 20.61 -17.18
C ALA A 192 10.48 21.73 -17.45
N ALA A 193 11.79 21.45 -17.34
CA ALA A 193 12.80 22.30 -17.95
C ALA A 193 12.47 22.36 -19.44
N LEU A 194 11.94 23.51 -19.88
CA LEU A 194 11.55 23.84 -21.24
C LEU A 194 12.48 23.19 -22.27
N ARG A 195 12.05 22.05 -22.87
CA ARG A 195 12.42 21.54 -24.23
C ARG A 195 12.07 20.08 -24.53
N SER A 196 11.60 19.25 -23.60
CA SER A 196 11.23 17.86 -23.92
C SER A 196 9.72 17.64 -23.99
N LYS A 197 9.25 17.07 -25.10
CA LYS A 197 7.90 16.50 -25.26
C LYS A 197 7.78 15.17 -24.50
N THR A 198 8.34 15.08 -23.30
CA THR A 198 8.39 13.80 -22.58
C THR A 198 6.99 13.45 -22.13
N THR A 199 6.51 12.29 -22.55
CA THR A 199 5.15 11.84 -22.20
C THR A 199 5.15 11.12 -20.84
N PRO A 200 4.01 11.10 -20.12
CA PRO A 200 3.83 10.22 -18.97
C PRO A 200 4.19 8.76 -19.26
N ALA A 201 3.88 8.27 -20.46
CA ALA A 201 4.22 6.90 -20.87
C ALA A 201 5.74 6.67 -20.90
N GLU A 202 6.51 7.59 -21.49
CA GLU A 202 7.97 7.52 -21.53
C GLU A 202 8.59 7.56 -20.12
N LEU A 203 8.05 8.39 -19.23
CA LEU A 203 8.49 8.45 -17.83
C LEU A 203 8.21 7.14 -17.09
N ARG A 204 7.03 6.55 -17.27
CA ARG A 204 6.68 5.25 -16.68
C ARG A 204 7.57 4.14 -17.20
N GLU A 205 7.80 4.07 -18.51
CA GLU A 205 8.69 3.06 -19.09
C GLU A 205 10.13 3.21 -18.56
N PHE A 206 10.61 4.44 -18.47
CA PHE A 206 11.93 4.74 -17.93
C PHE A 206 12.07 4.30 -16.47
N LEU A 207 11.06 4.56 -15.65
CA LEU A 207 11.03 4.24 -14.23
C LEU A 207 10.81 2.74 -13.98
N GLY A 208 9.92 2.08 -14.73
CA GLY A 208 9.63 0.64 -14.62
C GLY A 208 10.84 -0.24 -14.96
N LYS A 209 11.80 0.24 -15.76
CA LYS A 209 13.07 -0.45 -15.99
C LYS A 209 14.03 -0.43 -14.78
N ARG A 210 13.77 0.42 -13.78
CA ARG A 210 14.70 0.72 -12.67
C ARG A 210 14.12 0.52 -11.29
N LEU A 211 12.80 0.56 -11.19
CA LEU A 211 12.06 0.53 -9.94
C LEU A 211 11.07 -0.63 -9.95
N PRO A 212 10.80 -1.26 -8.80
CA PRO A 212 9.64 -2.13 -8.65
C PRO A 212 8.34 -1.40 -9.03
N ASP A 213 7.37 -2.12 -9.60
CA ASP A 213 6.11 -1.53 -10.10
C ASP A 213 5.38 -0.65 -9.07
N PHE A 214 5.42 -1.02 -7.79
CA PHE A 214 4.77 -0.25 -6.71
C PHE A 214 5.45 1.10 -6.39
N MET A 215 6.67 1.34 -6.91
CA MET A 215 7.41 2.59 -6.79
C MET A 215 7.26 3.49 -8.03
N VAL A 216 6.68 2.99 -9.12
CA VAL A 216 6.42 3.79 -10.32
C VAL A 216 5.21 4.69 -10.06
N PRO A 217 5.31 6.02 -10.23
CA PRO A 217 4.19 6.92 -10.00
C PRO A 217 3.00 6.63 -10.92
N ALA A 218 1.79 6.72 -10.34
CA ALA A 218 0.55 6.52 -11.07
C ALA A 218 0.23 7.72 -11.99
N ALA A 219 0.61 8.93 -11.56
CA ALA A 219 0.45 10.16 -12.30
C ALA A 219 1.67 11.06 -12.19
N PHE A 220 1.85 11.94 -13.18
CA PHE A 220 2.92 12.93 -13.23
C PHE A 220 2.32 14.33 -13.27
N VAL A 221 2.60 15.14 -12.26
CA VAL A 221 2.17 16.53 -12.18
C VAL A 221 3.27 17.42 -12.74
N LYS A 222 2.93 18.26 -13.71
CA LYS A 222 3.85 19.23 -14.29
C LYS A 222 3.98 20.43 -13.34
N LEU A 223 5.22 20.77 -13.00
CA LEU A 223 5.54 22.00 -12.30
C LEU A 223 6.36 22.94 -13.19
N GLU A 224 6.14 24.24 -13.04
CA GLU A 224 7.03 25.26 -13.62
C GLU A 224 8.34 25.35 -12.83
N THR A 225 8.26 25.28 -11.50
CA THR A 225 9.40 25.25 -10.59
C THR A 225 9.08 24.35 -9.39
N LEU A 226 10.11 23.78 -8.76
CA LEU A 226 9.91 23.09 -7.47
C LEU A 226 9.66 24.14 -6.40
N PRO A 227 8.57 24.03 -5.60
CA PRO A 227 8.43 24.87 -4.42
C PRO A 227 9.55 24.52 -3.45
N LEU A 228 10.27 25.53 -2.98
CA LEU A 228 11.38 25.37 -2.03
C LEU A 228 11.04 26.10 -0.73
N THR A 229 11.41 25.48 0.39
CA THR A 229 11.45 26.11 1.71
C THR A 229 12.50 27.22 1.76
N ALA A 230 12.46 28.06 2.79
CA ALA A 230 13.49 29.09 3.04
C ALA A 230 14.93 28.53 3.14
N HIS A 231 15.09 27.22 3.38
CA HIS A 231 16.36 26.53 3.46
C HIS A 231 16.77 25.81 2.15
N GLY A 232 16.05 26.05 1.05
CA GLY A 232 16.38 25.48 -0.27
C GLY A 232 16.03 24.01 -0.46
N LYS A 233 15.32 23.38 0.49
CA LYS A 233 14.74 22.03 0.34
C LYS A 233 13.36 22.10 -0.32
N VAL A 234 12.94 21.05 -1.03
CA VAL A 234 11.58 20.97 -1.61
C VAL A 234 10.52 21.09 -0.52
N ASP A 235 9.61 22.05 -0.68
CA ASP A 235 8.44 22.23 0.18
C ASP A 235 7.31 21.34 -0.32
N ARG A 236 7.13 20.18 0.32
CA ARG A 236 6.11 19.21 -0.07
C ARG A 236 4.69 19.64 0.28
N ALA A 237 4.52 20.49 1.29
CA ALA A 237 3.19 21.00 1.65
C ALA A 237 2.69 22.00 0.59
N ALA A 238 3.61 22.64 -0.13
CA ALA A 238 3.33 23.51 -1.25
C ALA A 238 3.19 22.78 -2.61
N LEU A 239 3.33 21.45 -2.65
CA LEU A 239 3.10 20.71 -3.89
C LEU A 239 1.60 20.68 -4.22
N PRO A 240 1.19 21.06 -5.44
CA PRO A 240 -0.21 21.06 -5.83
C PRO A 240 -0.75 19.63 -5.88
N ALA A 241 -2.01 19.46 -5.47
CA ALA A 241 -2.70 18.20 -5.68
C ALA A 241 -2.86 17.91 -7.19
N PRO A 242 -2.85 16.65 -7.64
CA PRO A 242 -3.11 16.31 -9.02
C PRO A 242 -4.52 16.76 -9.43
N ASP A 243 -4.61 17.53 -10.50
CA ASP A 243 -5.88 17.93 -11.12
C ASP A 243 -5.81 17.82 -12.65
N ASP A 244 -6.96 17.94 -13.30
CA ASP A 244 -7.12 17.81 -14.75
C ASP A 244 -6.26 18.79 -15.57
N THR A 245 -5.83 19.89 -14.97
CA THR A 245 -5.07 20.95 -15.64
C THR A 245 -3.55 20.79 -15.46
N ASN A 246 -3.12 20.12 -14.39
CA ASN A 246 -1.72 20.01 -14.01
C ASN A 246 -1.13 18.59 -14.21
N VAL A 247 -1.97 17.56 -14.34
CA VAL A 247 -1.54 16.21 -14.67
C VAL A 247 -1.14 16.15 -16.14
N LEU A 248 0.08 15.70 -16.41
CA LEU A 248 0.52 15.40 -17.76
C LEU A 248 -0.37 14.28 -18.33
N ARG A 249 -1.01 14.54 -19.48
CA ARG A 249 -1.80 13.57 -20.23
C ARG A 249 -1.11 13.24 -21.54
N ASP A 250 -1.25 11.99 -21.98
CA ASP A 250 -0.91 11.62 -23.35
C ASP A 250 -1.86 12.37 -24.30
N ALA A 251 -1.31 13.01 -25.33
CA ALA A 251 -1.99 14.09 -26.07
C ALA A 251 -3.14 13.66 -26.98
N ILE A 252 -3.62 12.41 -26.92
CA ILE A 252 -4.69 11.90 -27.80
C ILE A 252 -5.58 10.96 -26.99
N PHE A 253 -6.81 11.42 -26.69
CA PHE A 253 -7.85 10.52 -26.18
C PHE A 253 -8.36 9.63 -27.32
N THR A 254 -8.18 8.33 -27.20
CA THR A 254 -8.65 7.31 -28.11
C THR A 254 -9.80 6.54 -27.46
N ALA A 255 -11.02 6.83 -27.90
CA ALA A 255 -12.21 6.22 -27.34
C ALA A 255 -12.26 4.70 -27.63
N PRO A 256 -12.72 3.87 -26.68
CA PRO A 256 -12.98 2.45 -26.92
C PRO A 256 -13.82 2.22 -28.19
N HIS A 257 -13.32 1.39 -29.10
CA HIS A 257 -13.88 1.14 -30.42
C HIS A 257 -14.84 -0.05 -30.42
N THR A 258 -14.47 -1.16 -29.77
CA THR A 258 -15.26 -2.39 -29.77
C THR A 258 -16.31 -2.40 -28.66
N ASN A 259 -17.30 -3.30 -28.76
CA ASN A 259 -18.27 -3.51 -27.68
C ASN A 259 -17.62 -4.06 -26.42
N VAL A 260 -16.57 -4.89 -26.56
CA VAL A 260 -15.82 -5.42 -25.43
C VAL A 260 -15.03 -4.30 -24.77
N GLU A 261 -14.28 -3.51 -25.54
CA GLU A 261 -13.52 -2.37 -25.04
C GLU A 261 -14.42 -1.38 -24.28
N ARG A 262 -15.56 -0.99 -24.85
CA ARG A 262 -16.52 -0.09 -24.19
C ARG A 262 -17.00 -0.64 -22.85
N ARG A 263 -17.22 -1.94 -22.76
CA ARG A 263 -17.73 -2.60 -21.56
C ARG A 263 -16.63 -2.78 -20.51
N VAL A 264 -15.41 -3.14 -20.91
CA VAL A 264 -14.23 -3.21 -20.04
C VAL A 264 -13.89 -1.82 -19.49
N ALA A 265 -13.82 -0.79 -20.35
CA ALA A 265 -13.61 0.60 -19.96
C ALA A 265 -14.67 1.07 -18.95
N GLY A 266 -15.95 0.75 -19.18
CA GLY A 266 -17.02 1.09 -18.26
C GLY A 266 -16.93 0.39 -16.89
N ILE A 267 -16.43 -0.85 -16.84
CA ILE A 267 -16.17 -1.55 -15.57
C ILE A 267 -15.02 -0.88 -14.83
N LEU A 268 -13.93 -0.54 -15.54
CA LEU A 268 -12.78 0.16 -14.98
C LEU A 268 -13.14 1.55 -14.45
N ALA A 269 -13.88 2.34 -15.22
CA ALA A 269 -14.32 3.68 -14.82
C ALA A 269 -15.08 3.65 -13.48
N ARG A 270 -16.02 2.71 -13.32
CA ARG A 270 -16.78 2.54 -12.07
C ARG A 270 -15.93 1.99 -10.92
N LEU A 271 -14.98 1.11 -11.22
CA LEU A 271 -14.12 0.51 -10.20
C LEU A 271 -13.08 1.47 -9.66
N LEU A 272 -12.56 2.34 -10.52
CA LEU A 272 -11.51 3.31 -10.23
C LEU A 272 -12.07 4.70 -9.91
N GLU A 273 -13.39 4.87 -9.98
CA GLU A 273 -14.10 6.13 -9.73
C GLU A 273 -13.59 7.29 -10.62
N VAL A 274 -13.32 6.98 -11.90
CA VAL A 274 -12.88 7.96 -12.91
C VAL A 274 -13.98 8.22 -13.94
N GLU A 275 -14.06 9.46 -14.44
CA GLU A 275 -15.12 9.90 -15.38
C GLU A 275 -15.03 9.17 -16.73
N ARG A 276 -13.81 9.02 -17.26
CA ARG A 276 -13.53 8.46 -18.59
C ARG A 276 -12.29 7.58 -18.56
N VAL A 277 -12.30 6.54 -19.39
CA VAL A 277 -11.19 5.60 -19.58
C VAL A 277 -10.93 5.45 -21.08
N ASP A 278 -9.69 5.69 -21.47
CA ASP A 278 -9.13 5.51 -22.82
C ASP A 278 -8.91 4.04 -23.17
N VAL A 279 -8.81 3.72 -24.46
CA VAL A 279 -8.44 2.36 -24.89
C VAL A 279 -6.99 2.00 -24.50
N GLU A 280 -6.09 2.99 -24.43
CA GLU A 280 -4.70 2.80 -24.00
C GLU A 280 -4.48 3.03 -22.51
N ASP A 281 -5.54 3.37 -21.77
CA ASP A 281 -5.43 3.61 -20.34
C ASP A 281 -4.99 2.35 -19.60
N ASN A 282 -3.94 2.52 -18.80
CA ASN A 282 -3.35 1.45 -18.03
C ASN A 282 -4.04 1.32 -16.67
N PHE A 283 -4.49 0.11 -16.33
CA PHE A 283 -5.18 -0.19 -15.08
C PHE A 283 -4.41 0.30 -13.84
N ILE A 284 -3.10 0.10 -13.80
CA ILE A 284 -2.24 0.51 -12.67
C ILE A 284 -2.08 2.02 -12.64
N SER A 285 -1.87 2.66 -13.80
CA SER A 285 -1.76 4.13 -13.93
C SER A 285 -3.01 4.84 -13.46
N LEU A 286 -4.20 4.28 -13.73
CA LEU A 286 -5.47 4.78 -13.23
C LEU A 286 -5.72 4.49 -11.73
N GLY A 287 -4.72 3.99 -11.01
CA GLY A 287 -4.80 3.72 -9.56
C GLY A 287 -5.08 2.27 -9.20
N GLY A 288 -5.17 1.37 -10.18
CA GLY A 288 -5.33 -0.06 -9.98
C GLY A 288 -4.21 -0.70 -9.16
N HIS A 289 -4.56 -1.79 -8.46
CA HIS A 289 -3.67 -2.60 -7.64
C HIS A 289 -4.26 -3.99 -7.42
N SER A 290 -3.52 -4.93 -6.82
CA SER A 290 -3.91 -6.35 -6.67
C SER A 290 -5.32 -6.56 -6.12
N LEU A 291 -5.71 -5.80 -5.10
CA LEU A 291 -7.08 -5.84 -4.57
C LEU A 291 -8.14 -5.37 -5.58
N LEU A 292 -7.92 -4.25 -6.28
CA LEU A 292 -8.82 -3.81 -7.34
C LEU A 292 -8.78 -4.80 -8.53
N GLY A 293 -7.64 -5.43 -8.80
CA GLY A 293 -7.49 -6.43 -9.85
C GLY A 293 -8.34 -7.66 -9.57
N ALA A 294 -8.35 -8.15 -8.33
CA ALA A 294 -9.21 -9.26 -7.92
C ALA A 294 -10.70 -8.89 -8.08
N GLN A 295 -11.08 -7.65 -7.74
CA GLN A 295 -12.44 -7.16 -7.96
C GLN A 295 -12.77 -6.96 -9.45
N LEU A 296 -11.79 -6.56 -10.26
CA LEU A 296 -11.93 -6.41 -11.70
C LEU A 296 -12.20 -7.78 -12.34
N VAL A 297 -11.42 -8.80 -11.97
CA VAL A 297 -11.64 -10.19 -12.40
C VAL A 297 -13.06 -10.66 -12.07
N ALA A 298 -13.54 -10.42 -10.85
CA ALA A 298 -14.90 -10.79 -10.46
C ALA A 298 -15.96 -10.09 -11.33
N ARG A 299 -15.81 -8.78 -11.57
CA ARG A 299 -16.74 -8.01 -12.43
C ARG A 299 -16.66 -8.40 -13.91
N LEU A 300 -15.49 -8.76 -14.41
CA LEU A 300 -15.33 -9.28 -15.78
C LEU A 300 -16.04 -10.62 -15.92
N ARG A 301 -15.92 -11.50 -14.92
CA ARG A 301 -16.66 -12.75 -14.86
C ARG A 301 -18.16 -12.53 -14.88
N ASP A 302 -18.68 -11.62 -14.06
CA ASP A 302 -20.11 -11.32 -14.03
C ASP A 302 -20.61 -10.70 -15.35
N ALA A 303 -19.79 -9.86 -15.99
CA ALA A 303 -20.18 -9.15 -17.20
C ALA A 303 -20.13 -10.02 -18.48
N PHE A 304 -19.16 -10.92 -18.58
CA PHE A 304 -18.86 -11.68 -19.80
C PHE A 304 -19.03 -13.19 -19.63
N GLY A 305 -19.22 -13.69 -18.40
CA GLY A 305 -19.34 -15.11 -18.10
C GLY A 305 -18.05 -15.90 -18.31
N ILE A 306 -16.89 -15.26 -18.32
CA ILE A 306 -15.57 -15.90 -18.50
C ILE A 306 -14.73 -15.80 -17.23
N ASP A 307 -13.89 -16.79 -16.98
CA ASP A 307 -12.95 -16.74 -15.88
C ASP A 307 -11.62 -16.15 -16.38
N VAL A 308 -11.34 -14.91 -15.98
CA VAL A 308 -10.09 -14.21 -16.29
C VAL A 308 -9.12 -14.42 -15.13
N ALA A 309 -7.93 -14.96 -15.38
CA ALA A 309 -6.93 -15.10 -14.34
C ALA A 309 -6.43 -13.73 -13.87
N LEU A 310 -6.19 -13.53 -12.56
CA LEU A 310 -5.69 -12.24 -12.05
C LEU A 310 -4.40 -11.79 -12.72
N ARG A 311 -3.52 -12.74 -13.08
CA ARG A 311 -2.30 -12.48 -13.80
C ARG A 311 -2.54 -11.76 -15.14
N VAL A 312 -3.60 -12.11 -15.86
CA VAL A 312 -3.96 -11.45 -17.13
C VAL A 312 -4.18 -9.95 -16.94
N VAL A 313 -4.80 -9.52 -15.84
CA VAL A 313 -5.01 -8.08 -15.56
C VAL A 313 -3.68 -7.33 -15.38
N PHE A 314 -2.65 -8.00 -14.84
CA PHE A 314 -1.34 -7.41 -14.61
C PHE A 314 -0.41 -7.50 -15.82
N ASP A 315 -0.62 -8.50 -16.69
CA ASP A 315 0.14 -8.69 -17.92
C ASP A 315 -0.45 -7.81 -19.05
N ALA A 316 -1.78 -7.78 -19.20
CA ALA A 316 -2.52 -7.02 -20.20
C ALA A 316 -3.02 -5.69 -19.59
N GLN A 317 -2.09 -4.76 -19.39
CA GLN A 317 -2.32 -3.61 -18.53
C GLN A 317 -3.21 -2.51 -19.14
N THR A 318 -3.37 -2.44 -20.46
CA THR A 318 -4.25 -1.45 -21.14
C THR A 318 -5.65 -2.00 -21.38
N VAL A 319 -6.64 -1.11 -21.57
CA VAL A 319 -8.00 -1.53 -21.95
C VAL A 319 -7.99 -2.33 -23.26
N ALA A 320 -7.21 -1.91 -24.26
CA ALA A 320 -7.06 -2.62 -25.53
C ALA A 320 -6.54 -4.06 -25.32
N ALA A 321 -5.45 -4.19 -24.56
CA ALA A 321 -4.83 -5.49 -24.31
C ALA A 321 -5.74 -6.42 -23.49
N LEU A 322 -6.38 -5.87 -22.45
CA LEU A 322 -7.30 -6.64 -21.61
C LEU A 322 -8.54 -7.06 -22.40
N SER A 323 -9.08 -6.19 -23.25
CA SER A 323 -10.23 -6.49 -24.10
C SER A 323 -9.90 -7.56 -25.14
N SER A 324 -8.70 -7.52 -25.72
CA SER A 324 -8.22 -8.56 -26.64
C SER A 324 -8.18 -9.94 -25.97
N GLU A 325 -7.73 -10.01 -24.72
CA GLU A 325 -7.69 -11.27 -23.98
C GLU A 325 -9.09 -11.75 -23.56
N VAL A 326 -10.00 -10.84 -23.22
CA VAL A 326 -11.42 -11.15 -23.00
C VAL A 326 -12.07 -11.71 -24.27
N GLU A 327 -11.81 -11.12 -25.43
CA GLU A 327 -12.30 -11.60 -26.74
C GLU A 327 -11.76 -13.00 -27.07
N ARG A 328 -10.47 -13.25 -26.80
CA ARG A 328 -9.85 -14.56 -26.97
C ARG A 328 -10.53 -15.64 -26.11
N LEU A 329 -10.81 -15.33 -24.85
CA LEU A 329 -11.49 -16.24 -23.92
C LEU A 329 -12.95 -16.48 -24.30
N LEU A 330 -13.67 -15.45 -24.77
CA LEU A 330 -15.04 -15.58 -25.27
C LEU A 330 -15.11 -16.48 -26.52
N SER A 331 -14.12 -16.36 -27.41
CA SER A 331 -14.01 -17.18 -28.61
C SER A 331 -13.72 -18.65 -28.25
N ALA A 332 -12.79 -18.90 -27.32
CA ALA A 332 -12.47 -20.24 -26.84
C ALA A 332 -13.69 -20.94 -26.20
N LYS A 333 -14.42 -20.22 -25.33
CA LYS A 333 -15.65 -20.73 -24.70
C LYS A 333 -16.75 -21.06 -25.72
N SER A 334 -16.86 -20.27 -26.78
CA SER A 334 -17.83 -20.51 -27.86
C SER A 334 -17.47 -21.74 -28.69
N ALA A 335 -16.18 -22.01 -28.92
CA ALA A 335 -15.69 -23.19 -29.61
C ALA A 335 -15.92 -24.48 -28.79
N GLU A 336 -15.72 -24.43 -27.47
CA GLU A 336 -15.99 -25.55 -26.56
C GLU A 336 -17.49 -25.91 -26.50
N ASN A 337 -18.37 -24.90 -26.51
CA ASN A 337 -19.81 -25.11 -26.52
C ASN A 337 -20.37 -25.56 -27.89
N GLY A 338 -19.66 -25.28 -28.99
CA GLY A 338 -20.04 -25.69 -30.34
C GLY A 338 -19.53 -27.07 -30.76
N GLY A 339 -18.67 -27.71 -29.95
CA GLY A 339 -17.97 -28.96 -30.26
C GLY A 339 -18.66 -30.25 -29.81
N ASN A 340 -19.91 -30.22 -29.37
CA ASN A 340 -20.65 -31.44 -28.99
C ASN A 340 -21.70 -31.81 -30.07
N PRO A 341 -21.34 -32.57 -31.12
CA PRO A 341 -22.33 -33.36 -31.82
C PRO A 341 -22.73 -34.51 -30.90
N GLY A 342 -24.04 -34.70 -30.72
CA GLY A 342 -24.60 -35.69 -29.79
C GLY A 342 -24.31 -37.15 -30.11
#